data_AF-M4STV1-F1
#
_entry.id   AF-M4STV1-F1
#
_cell.length_a   1.000
_cell.length_b   1.000
_cell.length_c   1.000
_cell.angle_alpha   90.00
_cell.angle_beta   90.00
_cell.angle_gamma   90.00
#
_symmetry.space_group_name_H-M   'P 1'
#
loop_
_entity.id
_entity.type
_entity.pdbx_description
1 polymer ?
#
loop_
_entity_poly.entity_id
_entity_poly.type
_entity_poly.pdbx_seq_one_letter_code
_entity_poly.pdbx_strand_id
1 'polypeptide(L)'
;CSLQPPNPTPMKAQRKHITAAGYKDLVHTQSTANEVTGTCGTHKCRLLIAHNTNGFSDSASQPVAFAVLSGYLEIKNTDTPPTTAEAEQLINLANKATKPWAMAHDATAKILKASDSRITNQTGKQSERNALFNAVQATIKRVGDTEHQAAATSTLKAIFRADEKEKIDDTEEELNSETIPQGVAGLKKDTRLGSIDNLQILNGILTYYEWQAAEGIAKLKQDASISSKKQEIKETDCKKIANQEKCKLEVGCKYNETSKACVEDPKSSAVKTNK
;
A
#
# COMPACT_ATOMS: atom_id res chain seq x y z
N CYS A 1 -4.65 -13.35 19.97
CA CYS A 1 -3.35 -12.72 19.66
C CYS A 1 -3.61 -11.41 18.91
N SER A 2 -3.52 -10.26 19.59
CA SER A 2 -3.74 -8.94 18.97
C SER A 2 -2.38 -8.34 18.63
N LEU A 3 -1.78 -8.78 17.52
CA LEU A 3 -0.61 -8.11 16.97
C LEU A 3 -1.11 -6.85 16.26
N GLN A 4 -1.10 -5.73 16.97
CA GLN A 4 -1.26 -4.43 16.32
C GLN A 4 0.02 -4.15 15.53
N PRO A 5 -0.07 -3.81 14.23
CA PRO A 5 1.10 -3.34 13.50
C PRO A 5 1.66 -2.11 14.23
N PRO A 6 2.99 -2.01 14.40
CA PRO A 6 3.60 -0.85 15.03
C PRO A 6 3.15 0.40 14.25
N ASN A 7 2.71 1.43 14.97
CA ASN A 7 2.36 2.72 14.37
C ASN A 7 3.67 3.50 14.14
N PRO A 8 4.21 3.54 12.91
CA PRO A 8 5.48 4.19 12.68
C PRO A 8 5.26 5.69 12.73
N THR A 9 5.80 6.35 13.75
CA THR A 9 5.80 7.81 13.80
C THR A 9 6.79 8.31 12.75
N PRO A 10 6.36 9.16 11.79
CA PRO A 10 7.28 9.68 10.77
C PRO A 10 8.37 10.51 11.45
N MET A 11 9.60 10.00 11.47
CA MET A 11 10.74 10.73 11.98
C MET A 11 11.54 11.31 10.82
N LYS A 12 11.68 12.63 10.77
CA LYS A 12 12.59 13.29 9.81
C LYS A 12 14.01 12.92 10.18
N ALA A 13 14.66 12.10 9.36
CA ALA A 13 16.10 11.84 9.50
C ALA A 13 16.88 13.14 9.21
N GLN A 14 17.37 13.82 10.26
CA GLN A 14 18.28 14.96 10.10
C GLN A 14 19.69 14.45 9.76
N ARG A 15 19.94 14.18 8.49
CA ARG A 15 21.26 13.78 8.01
C ARG A 15 22.14 15.00 7.77
N LYS A 16 22.72 15.52 8.86
CA LYS A 16 23.59 16.72 8.79
C LYS A 16 24.98 16.40 8.27
N HIS A 17 25.54 15.25 8.67
CA HIS A 17 26.95 14.92 8.46
C HIS A 17 27.21 13.85 7.38
N ILE A 18 26.20 13.03 7.06
CA ILE A 18 26.27 11.99 6.01
C ILE A 18 25.24 12.32 4.93
N THR A 19 25.72 12.71 3.76
CA THR A 19 24.89 13.11 2.62
C THR A 19 24.96 12.07 1.50
N ALA A 20 24.18 12.26 0.43
CA ALA A 20 24.30 11.44 -0.78
C ALA A 20 25.73 11.47 -1.35
N ALA A 21 26.43 12.62 -1.22
CA ALA A 21 27.79 12.81 -1.71
C ALA A 21 28.89 12.22 -0.79
N GLY A 22 28.54 11.76 0.41
CA GLY A 22 29.52 11.26 1.39
C GLY A 22 29.50 12.03 2.71
N TYR A 23 30.63 12.05 3.39
CA TYR A 23 30.81 12.66 4.72
C TYR A 23 31.16 14.14 4.58
N LYS A 24 30.22 15.01 4.96
CA LYS A 24 30.31 16.45 4.62
C LYS A 24 31.40 17.20 5.40
N ASP A 25 31.55 16.88 6.68
CA ASP A 25 32.36 17.68 7.61
C ASP A 25 33.71 17.03 7.94
N LEU A 26 34.08 15.96 7.22
CA LEU A 26 35.41 15.37 7.32
C LEU A 26 36.39 16.13 6.42
N VAL A 27 37.64 16.22 6.89
CA VAL A 27 38.73 16.92 6.19
C VAL A 27 39.45 15.91 5.31
N HIS A 28 39.35 16.05 4.00
CA HIS A 28 39.90 15.09 3.03
C HIS A 28 41.18 15.59 2.35
N THR A 29 41.28 16.89 2.10
CA THR A 29 42.43 17.49 1.45
C THR A 29 43.44 17.99 2.46
N GLN A 30 44.72 17.80 2.17
CA GLN A 30 45.81 18.52 2.83
C GLN A 30 46.36 19.55 1.84
N SER A 31 45.70 20.70 1.72
CA SER A 31 46.27 21.81 0.94
C SER A 31 47.46 22.44 1.65
N THR A 32 47.57 22.26 2.98
CA THR A 32 48.69 22.73 3.79
C THR A 32 49.03 21.75 4.92
N ALA A 33 50.28 21.76 5.38
CA ALA A 33 50.81 20.85 6.40
C ALA A 33 50.14 20.97 7.79
N ASN A 34 49.24 21.95 8.00
CA ASN A 34 48.66 22.27 9.30
C ASN A 34 47.12 22.15 9.36
N GLU A 35 46.48 21.51 8.37
CA GLU A 35 45.01 21.38 8.32
C GLU A 35 44.48 20.28 9.23
N VAL A 36 45.25 19.20 9.43
CA VAL A 36 44.87 18.06 10.29
C VAL A 36 45.49 18.19 11.68
N THR A 37 46.65 18.82 11.78
CA THR A 37 47.37 19.09 13.03
C THR A 37 47.80 20.54 13.08
N GLY A 38 47.77 21.20 14.23
CA GLY A 38 48.26 22.58 14.35
C GLY A 38 49.76 22.72 14.05
N THR A 39 50.22 23.96 13.86
CA THR A 39 51.63 24.29 13.65
C THR A 39 52.50 23.72 14.77
N CYS A 40 53.67 23.20 14.41
CA CYS A 40 54.63 22.66 15.38
C CYS A 40 54.97 23.69 16.47
N GLY A 41 54.81 23.30 17.73
CA GLY A 41 55.08 24.11 18.91
C GLY A 41 55.51 23.27 20.11
N THR A 42 55.41 23.84 21.32
CA THR A 42 55.79 23.15 22.57
C THR A 42 54.79 22.06 22.98
N HIS A 43 53.52 22.18 22.55
CA HIS A 43 52.48 21.18 22.81
C HIS A 43 52.45 20.16 21.67
N LYS A 44 52.83 18.91 21.98
CA LYS A 44 52.93 17.82 21.00
C LYS A 44 51.99 16.67 21.36
N CYS A 45 51.32 16.10 20.36
CA CYS A 45 50.61 14.83 20.48
C CYS A 45 51.45 13.71 19.84
N ARG A 46 52.27 13.04 20.64
CA ARG A 46 53.19 11.99 20.14
C ARG A 46 52.46 10.82 19.46
N LEU A 47 51.19 10.57 19.80
CA LEU A 47 50.39 9.50 19.20
C LEU A 47 50.12 9.69 17.70
N LEU A 48 50.25 10.91 17.17
CA LEU A 48 49.94 11.22 15.77
C LEU A 48 51.12 11.01 14.81
N ILE A 49 52.30 10.66 15.33
CA ILE A 49 53.52 10.42 14.53
C ILE A 49 54.18 9.14 15.06
N ALA A 50 54.47 8.19 14.19
CA ALA A 50 55.09 6.92 14.53
C ALA A 50 56.61 6.91 14.30
N HIS A 51 57.26 8.06 14.54
CA HIS A 51 58.69 8.30 14.36
C HIS A 51 59.39 8.49 15.72
N ASN A 52 60.69 8.22 15.81
CA ASN A 52 61.43 8.30 17.07
C ASN A 52 61.92 9.72 17.47
N THR A 53 61.74 10.72 16.62
CA THR A 53 62.12 12.12 16.93
C THR A 53 60.99 12.90 17.61
N ASN A 54 59.83 13.01 16.97
CA ASN A 54 58.69 13.76 17.51
C ASN A 54 57.45 12.90 17.79
N GLY A 55 57.53 11.59 17.55
CA GLY A 55 56.43 10.65 17.69
C GLY A 55 56.45 9.84 18.98
N PHE A 56 55.61 8.80 19.04
CA PHE A 56 55.46 7.94 20.22
C PHE A 56 56.53 6.83 20.30
N SER A 57 57.31 6.62 19.24
CA SER A 57 58.35 5.59 19.24
C SER A 57 59.62 6.11 19.92
N ASP A 58 60.39 5.22 20.54
CA ASP A 58 61.54 5.59 21.38
C ASP A 58 62.88 5.41 20.67
N SER A 59 63.35 4.17 20.50
CA SER A 59 64.67 3.88 19.92
C SER A 59 64.69 3.84 18.39
N ALA A 60 63.56 3.53 17.76
CA ALA A 60 63.40 3.45 16.31
C ALA A 60 61.94 3.72 15.92
N SER A 61 61.73 4.25 14.72
CA SER A 61 60.39 4.47 14.16
C SER A 61 59.65 3.15 13.94
N GLN A 62 58.31 3.20 13.88
CA GLN A 62 57.54 2.02 13.51
C GLN A 62 57.93 1.53 12.11
N PRO A 63 57.93 0.21 11.86
CA PRO A 63 58.40 -0.34 10.59
C PRO A 63 57.51 0.08 9.40
N VAL A 64 56.23 0.38 9.66
CA VAL A 64 55.26 0.79 8.64
C VAL A 64 54.32 1.86 9.19
N ALA A 65 53.78 2.68 8.29
CA ALA A 65 52.61 3.50 8.58
C ALA A 65 51.39 2.60 8.86
N PHE A 66 50.44 3.10 9.65
CA PHE A 66 49.23 2.35 9.99
C PHE A 66 48.04 3.29 10.11
N ALA A 67 46.86 2.76 9.82
CA ALA A 67 45.63 3.54 9.85
C ALA A 67 44.86 3.33 11.17
N VAL A 68 44.28 4.42 11.66
CA VAL A 68 43.35 4.47 12.78
C VAL A 68 42.01 5.02 12.30
N LEU A 69 41.01 5.08 13.20
CA LEU A 69 39.66 5.56 12.87
C LEU A 69 39.07 4.81 11.65
N SER A 70 39.20 3.48 11.66
CA SER A 70 38.70 2.62 10.59
C SER A 70 39.23 2.99 9.20
N GLY A 71 40.51 3.33 9.11
CA GLY A 71 41.16 3.67 7.84
C GLY A 71 41.13 5.14 7.46
N TYR A 72 40.45 6.00 8.25
CA TYR A 72 40.31 7.42 7.89
C TYR A 72 41.59 8.22 8.14
N LEU A 73 42.36 7.91 9.21
CA LEU A 73 43.56 8.66 9.55
C LEU A 73 44.77 7.73 9.51
N GLU A 74 45.74 8.03 8.65
CA GLU A 74 46.99 7.29 8.55
C GLU A 74 48.08 7.97 9.37
N ILE A 75 48.59 7.24 10.37
CA ILE A 75 49.74 7.64 11.17
C ILE A 75 51.01 7.23 10.42
N LYS A 76 51.83 8.21 10.06
CA LYS A 76 53.07 8.02 9.32
C LYS A 76 54.19 7.54 10.24
N ASN A 77 55.06 6.67 9.72
CA ASN A 77 56.30 6.29 10.37
C ASN A 77 57.48 7.23 10.09
N THR A 78 57.26 8.27 9.28
CA THR A 78 58.17 9.41 9.07
C THR A 78 57.82 10.56 10.02
N ASP A 79 58.73 11.51 10.18
CA ASP A 79 58.54 12.70 11.03
C ASP A 79 57.63 13.75 10.38
N THR A 80 56.44 13.32 9.98
CA THR A 80 55.46 14.11 9.23
C THR A 80 54.07 13.97 9.85
N PRO A 81 53.20 14.98 9.73
CA PRO A 81 51.80 14.88 10.16
C PRO A 81 51.06 13.68 9.55
N PRO A 82 50.00 13.19 10.21
CA PRO A 82 49.15 12.13 9.66
C PRO A 82 48.38 12.60 8.43
N THR A 83 48.00 11.66 7.56
CA THR A 83 47.16 11.94 6.37
C THR A 83 45.75 11.41 6.55
N THR A 84 44.75 12.12 6.02
CA THR A 84 43.37 11.65 6.00
C THR A 84 43.05 10.91 4.71
N ALA A 85 42.07 10.01 4.76
CA ALA A 85 41.55 9.34 3.57
C ALA A 85 40.74 10.32 2.71
N GLU A 86 40.86 10.16 1.39
CA GLU A 86 40.12 10.96 0.42
C GLU A 86 38.61 10.67 0.50
N ALA A 87 37.79 11.67 0.17
CA ALA A 87 36.32 11.55 0.26
C ALA A 87 35.78 10.33 -0.51
N GLU A 88 36.33 10.07 -1.70
CA GLU A 88 35.96 8.94 -2.57
C GLU A 88 36.26 7.58 -1.93
N GLN A 89 37.32 7.49 -1.12
CA GLN A 89 37.68 6.25 -0.44
C GLN A 89 36.66 5.90 0.64
N LEU A 90 36.03 6.89 1.28
CA LEU A 90 35.06 6.66 2.35
C LEU A 90 33.71 6.16 1.86
N ILE A 91 33.44 6.23 0.55
CA ILE A 91 32.20 5.74 -0.06
C ILE A 91 32.43 4.55 -1.00
N ASN A 92 33.68 4.13 -1.19
CA ASN A 92 34.04 3.02 -2.05
C ASN A 92 34.05 1.69 -1.28
N LEU A 93 33.02 0.86 -1.50
CA LEU A 93 32.89 -0.46 -0.87
C LEU A 93 34.02 -1.45 -1.22
N ALA A 94 34.74 -1.23 -2.32
CA ALA A 94 35.88 -2.05 -2.70
C ALA A 94 37.16 -1.70 -1.92
N ASN A 95 37.23 -0.50 -1.34
CA ASN A 95 38.36 -0.09 -0.53
C ASN A 95 38.31 -0.81 0.84
N LYS A 96 39.26 -1.73 1.06
CA LYS A 96 39.35 -2.50 2.30
C LYS A 96 39.75 -1.65 3.50
N ALA A 97 40.57 -0.60 3.30
CA ALA A 97 41.09 0.21 4.38
C ALA A 97 39.98 1.01 5.08
N THR A 98 39.09 1.60 4.28
CA THR A 98 37.99 2.48 4.74
C THR A 98 36.63 1.80 4.69
N LYS A 99 36.59 0.46 4.54
CA LYS A 99 35.36 -0.32 4.35
C LYS A 99 34.25 -0.02 5.36
N PRO A 100 34.52 0.16 6.67
CA PRO A 100 33.47 0.49 7.63
C PRO A 100 32.74 1.80 7.32
N TRP A 101 33.45 2.81 6.80
CA TRP A 101 32.86 4.07 6.34
C TRP A 101 31.96 3.82 5.12
N ALA A 102 32.48 3.13 4.10
CA ALA A 102 31.71 2.86 2.89
C ALA A 102 30.42 2.05 3.17
N MET A 103 30.49 1.09 4.09
CA MET A 103 29.31 0.33 4.53
C MET A 103 28.28 1.21 5.24
N ALA A 104 28.71 2.14 6.08
CA ALA A 104 27.80 3.05 6.77
C ALA A 104 27.11 4.03 5.81
N HIS A 105 27.85 4.56 4.82
CA HIS A 105 27.29 5.41 3.76
C HIS A 105 26.27 4.65 2.89
N ASP A 106 26.63 3.44 2.44
CA ASP A 106 25.75 2.58 1.63
C ASP A 106 24.46 2.20 2.38
N ALA A 107 24.58 1.78 3.65
CA ALA A 107 23.42 1.47 4.48
C ALA A 107 22.51 2.70 4.65
N THR A 108 23.11 3.88 4.82
CA THR A 108 22.38 5.14 4.93
C THR A 108 21.63 5.46 3.63
N ALA A 109 22.23 5.21 2.46
CA ALA A 109 21.58 5.40 1.16
C ALA A 109 20.37 4.46 0.96
N LYS A 110 20.41 3.25 1.55
CA LYS A 110 19.38 2.20 1.41
C LYS A 110 18.19 2.31 2.36
N ILE A 111 18.22 3.23 3.34
CA ILE A 111 17.07 3.46 4.21
C ILE A 111 15.87 3.90 3.37
N LEU A 112 14.81 3.10 3.44
CA LEU A 112 13.52 3.36 2.81
C LEU A 112 13.01 4.75 3.22
N LYS A 113 12.63 5.54 2.23
CA LYS A 113 12.03 6.87 2.43
C LYS A 113 10.53 6.75 2.27
N ALA A 114 9.78 7.62 2.95
CA ALA A 114 8.32 7.72 2.76
C ALA A 114 7.92 8.03 1.30
N SER A 115 8.84 8.57 0.50
CA SER A 115 8.67 8.85 -0.93
C SER A 115 9.10 7.69 -1.85
N ASP A 116 9.45 6.52 -1.30
CA ASP A 116 9.87 5.37 -2.10
C ASP A 116 8.67 4.79 -2.84
N SER A 117 8.83 4.57 -4.15
CA SER A 117 7.74 4.13 -5.04
C SER A 117 7.13 2.78 -4.65
N ARG A 118 7.83 1.97 -3.84
CA ARG A 118 7.30 0.70 -3.31
C ARG A 118 6.22 0.89 -2.25
N ILE A 119 6.15 2.06 -1.62
CA ILE A 119 5.22 2.37 -0.52
C ILE A 119 4.36 3.61 -0.77
N THR A 120 4.44 4.20 -1.96
CA THR A 120 3.59 5.32 -2.39
C THR A 120 2.68 4.89 -3.53
N ASN A 121 1.50 5.50 -3.63
CA ASN A 121 0.62 5.31 -4.77
C ASN A 121 1.27 5.79 -6.07
N GLN A 122 0.97 5.10 -7.17
CA GLN A 122 1.31 5.57 -8.51
C GLN A 122 0.53 6.85 -8.82
N THR A 123 1.18 7.81 -9.48
CA THR A 123 0.58 9.08 -9.89
C THR A 123 0.38 9.12 -11.41
N GLY A 124 -0.30 10.15 -11.91
CA GLY A 124 -0.61 10.30 -13.34
C GLY A 124 -2.00 9.76 -13.68
N LYS A 125 -2.29 9.68 -14.98
CA LYS A 125 -3.57 9.17 -15.50
C LYS A 125 -3.69 7.65 -15.31
N GLN A 126 -4.89 7.13 -15.45
CA GLN A 126 -5.26 5.74 -15.20
C GLN A 126 -4.34 4.76 -15.94
N SER A 127 -4.11 5.01 -17.24
CA SER A 127 -3.27 4.14 -18.08
C SER A 127 -1.78 4.19 -17.76
N GLU A 128 -1.29 5.21 -17.06
CA GLU A 128 0.11 5.32 -16.62
C GLU A 128 0.36 4.61 -15.27
N ARG A 129 -0.71 4.29 -14.53
CA ARG A 129 -0.63 3.55 -13.28
C ARG A 129 -0.57 2.05 -13.58
N ASN A 130 0.63 1.53 -13.85
CA ASN A 130 0.86 0.14 -14.25
C ASN A 130 0.15 -0.90 -13.35
N ALA A 131 0.08 -0.69 -12.04
CA ALA A 131 -0.60 -1.61 -11.13
C ALA A 131 -2.12 -1.65 -11.39
N LEU A 132 -2.73 -0.48 -11.58
CA LEU A 132 -4.15 -0.35 -11.94
C LEU A 132 -4.41 -0.95 -13.34
N PHE A 133 -3.56 -0.63 -14.31
CA PHE A 133 -3.65 -1.18 -15.67
C PHE A 133 -3.60 -2.71 -15.67
N ASN A 134 -2.62 -3.30 -14.97
CA ASN A 134 -2.48 -4.75 -14.87
C ASN A 134 -3.65 -5.41 -14.13
N ALA A 135 -4.19 -4.77 -13.09
CA ALA A 135 -5.37 -5.26 -12.38
C ALA A 135 -6.62 -5.30 -13.29
N VAL A 136 -6.82 -4.27 -14.11
CA VAL A 136 -7.90 -4.25 -15.11
C VAL A 136 -7.66 -5.32 -16.18
N GLN A 137 -6.43 -5.46 -16.68
CA GLN A 137 -6.11 -6.50 -17.65
C GLN A 137 -6.40 -7.91 -17.13
N ALA A 138 -6.20 -8.16 -15.83
CA ALA A 138 -6.47 -9.45 -15.20
C ALA A 138 -7.98 -9.76 -15.05
N THR A 139 -8.84 -8.74 -15.02
CA THR A 139 -10.30 -8.91 -14.83
C THR A 139 -11.09 -8.97 -16.14
N ILE A 140 -10.51 -8.47 -17.23
CA ILE A 140 -11.08 -8.62 -18.58
C ILE A 140 -11.01 -10.10 -18.96
N LYS A 141 -12.16 -10.74 -19.18
CA LYS A 141 -12.25 -12.11 -19.69
C LYS A 141 -11.37 -12.22 -20.95
N ARG A 142 -10.33 -13.07 -20.92
CA ARG A 142 -9.56 -13.44 -22.11
C ARG A 142 -10.50 -14.18 -23.07
N VAL A 143 -11.02 -13.48 -24.07
CA VAL A 143 -11.64 -14.12 -25.24
C VAL A 143 -10.54 -14.31 -26.26
N GLY A 144 -9.83 -15.45 -26.20
CA GLY A 144 -8.69 -15.77 -27.06
C GLY A 144 -7.34 -15.19 -26.63
N ASP A 145 -6.26 -15.71 -27.23
CA ASP A 145 -4.83 -15.43 -26.96
C ASP A 145 -4.34 -14.07 -27.47
N THR A 146 -5.19 -13.05 -27.45
CA THR A 146 -4.82 -11.73 -27.98
C THR A 146 -4.68 -10.75 -26.82
N GLU A 147 -3.46 -10.33 -26.50
CA GLU A 147 -3.18 -9.21 -25.60
C GLU A 147 -3.91 -7.95 -26.10
N HIS A 148 -5.01 -7.58 -25.45
CA HIS A 148 -5.72 -6.35 -25.78
C HIS A 148 -5.33 -5.23 -24.82
N GLN A 149 -4.12 -4.67 -24.96
CA GLN A 149 -3.77 -3.43 -24.26
C GLN A 149 -4.80 -2.31 -24.52
N ALA A 150 -5.36 -2.27 -25.74
CA ALA A 150 -6.47 -1.37 -26.09
C ALA A 150 -7.76 -1.61 -25.28
N ALA A 151 -8.05 -2.86 -24.89
CA ALA A 151 -9.24 -3.17 -24.09
C ALA A 151 -9.07 -2.70 -22.63
N ALA A 152 -7.87 -2.79 -22.07
CA ALA A 152 -7.60 -2.30 -20.71
C ALA A 152 -7.77 -0.78 -20.63
N THR A 153 -7.16 -0.01 -21.54
CA THR A 153 -7.35 1.45 -21.61
C THR A 153 -8.80 1.83 -21.86
N SER A 154 -9.51 1.15 -22.76
CA SER A 154 -10.94 1.40 -23.00
C SER A 154 -11.79 1.10 -21.77
N THR A 155 -11.47 0.04 -21.02
CA THR A 155 -12.18 -0.33 -19.78
C THR A 155 -11.94 0.71 -18.69
N LEU A 156 -10.69 1.16 -18.52
CA LEU A 156 -10.37 2.24 -17.59
C LEU A 156 -11.12 3.52 -17.93
N LYS A 157 -11.18 3.91 -19.21
CA LYS A 157 -11.99 5.05 -19.66
C LYS A 157 -13.49 4.87 -19.39
N ALA A 158 -14.01 3.65 -19.51
CA ALA A 158 -15.42 3.38 -19.22
C ALA A 158 -15.73 3.50 -17.71
N ILE A 159 -14.82 3.04 -16.86
CA ILE A 159 -14.97 3.09 -15.39
C ILE A 159 -14.80 4.52 -14.88
N PHE A 160 -13.72 5.18 -15.26
CA PHE A 160 -13.35 6.52 -14.78
C PHE A 160 -13.87 7.66 -15.66
N ARG A 161 -14.67 7.36 -16.70
CA ARG A 161 -15.23 8.28 -17.70
C ARG A 161 -14.22 8.95 -18.64
N ALA A 162 -12.96 9.13 -18.23
CA ALA A 162 -11.85 9.56 -19.10
C ALA A 162 -10.50 8.99 -18.61
N ASP A 163 -9.45 9.09 -19.43
CA ASP A 163 -8.07 8.72 -19.07
C ASP A 163 -7.28 9.97 -18.69
N GLU A 164 -7.72 10.59 -17.59
CA GLU A 164 -7.23 11.86 -17.05
C GLU A 164 -6.99 11.69 -15.55
N LYS A 165 -5.94 12.34 -15.03
CA LYS A 165 -5.56 12.24 -13.62
C LYS A 165 -6.71 12.66 -12.71
N GLU A 166 -7.38 13.75 -13.07
CA GLU A 166 -8.47 14.38 -12.33
C GLU A 166 -9.64 13.43 -12.12
N LYS A 167 -9.87 12.48 -13.04
CA LYS A 167 -10.98 11.51 -12.89
C LYS A 167 -10.75 10.49 -11.79
N ILE A 168 -9.49 10.15 -11.48
CA ILE A 168 -9.20 9.33 -10.29
C ILE A 168 -9.51 10.15 -9.04
N ASP A 169 -9.06 11.40 -9.00
CA ASP A 169 -9.27 12.30 -7.86
C ASP A 169 -10.79 12.53 -7.63
N ASP A 170 -11.57 12.76 -8.70
CA ASP A 170 -13.04 12.86 -8.65
C ASP A 170 -13.69 11.60 -8.06
N THR A 171 -13.21 10.41 -8.49
CA THR A 171 -13.74 9.12 -8.04
C THR A 171 -13.39 8.86 -6.57
N GLU A 172 -12.16 9.20 -6.16
CA GLU A 172 -11.72 9.11 -4.78
C GLU A 172 -12.49 10.08 -3.88
N GLU A 173 -12.79 11.30 -4.35
CA GLU A 173 -13.61 12.27 -3.62
C GLU A 173 -15.05 11.77 -3.45
N GLU A 174 -15.67 11.26 -4.51
CA GLU A 174 -17.02 10.67 -4.46
C GLU A 174 -17.05 9.53 -3.41
N LEU A 175 -16.11 8.59 -3.50
CA LEU A 175 -15.98 7.48 -2.54
C LEU A 175 -15.79 7.98 -1.10
N ASN A 176 -14.91 8.97 -0.90
CA ASN A 176 -14.62 9.52 0.41
C ASN A 176 -15.79 10.33 1.00
N SER A 177 -16.68 10.84 0.15
CA SER A 177 -17.87 11.59 0.56
C SER A 177 -19.02 10.70 1.04
N GLU A 178 -18.99 9.40 0.70
CA GLU A 178 -20.01 8.43 1.06
C GLU A 178 -20.22 8.40 2.58
N THR A 179 -21.48 8.51 3.01
CA THR A 179 -21.81 8.60 4.43
C THR A 179 -22.18 7.23 4.97
N ILE A 180 -21.37 6.74 5.89
CA ILE A 180 -21.63 5.49 6.60
C ILE A 180 -22.58 5.79 7.78
N PRO A 181 -23.76 5.17 7.83
CA PRO A 181 -24.75 5.45 8.87
C PRO A 181 -24.28 5.08 10.27
N GLN A 182 -24.84 5.77 11.26
CA GLN A 182 -24.73 5.41 12.67
C GLN A 182 -25.10 3.93 12.91
N GLY A 183 -24.35 3.27 13.78
CA GLY A 183 -24.55 1.87 14.17
C GLY A 183 -23.74 0.88 13.33
N VAL A 184 -23.43 1.19 12.07
CA VAL A 184 -22.55 0.36 11.25
C VAL A 184 -21.16 0.30 11.88
N ALA A 185 -20.64 -0.92 12.07
CA ALA A 185 -19.32 -1.16 12.69
C ALA A 185 -19.12 -0.45 14.05
N GLY A 186 -20.20 -0.15 14.80
CA GLY A 186 -20.13 0.55 16.08
C GLY A 186 -19.93 2.06 15.98
N LEU A 187 -20.12 2.66 14.79
CA LEU A 187 -20.10 4.11 14.62
C LEU A 187 -21.19 4.79 15.47
N LYS A 188 -20.81 5.84 16.20
CA LYS A 188 -21.71 6.56 17.12
C LYS A 188 -22.59 7.60 16.43
N LYS A 189 -22.27 7.95 15.18
CA LYS A 189 -22.98 8.92 14.35
C LYS A 189 -22.67 8.64 12.89
N ASP A 190 -23.45 9.22 12.00
CA ASP A 190 -23.16 9.24 10.56
C ASP A 190 -21.78 9.83 10.31
N THR A 191 -20.96 9.10 9.55
CA THR A 191 -19.53 9.42 9.36
C THR A 191 -19.15 9.21 7.90
N ARG A 192 -18.47 10.18 7.29
CA ARG A 192 -17.97 10.06 5.90
C ARG A 192 -16.85 9.02 5.83
N LEU A 193 -16.86 8.17 4.81
CA LEU A 193 -15.87 7.11 4.63
C LEU A 193 -14.43 7.65 4.63
N GLY A 194 -14.19 8.76 3.95
CA GLY A 194 -12.86 9.39 3.88
C GLY A 194 -12.34 9.99 5.19
N SER A 195 -13.19 10.08 6.22
CA SER A 195 -12.79 10.52 7.57
C SER A 195 -12.44 9.37 8.51
N ILE A 196 -12.56 8.12 8.06
CA ILE A 196 -12.30 6.92 8.85
C ILE A 196 -10.90 6.40 8.50
N ASP A 197 -9.94 6.60 9.40
CA ASP A 197 -8.55 6.15 9.25
C ASP A 197 -8.25 4.82 9.98
N ASN A 198 -9.18 4.36 10.83
CA ASN A 198 -9.02 3.15 11.61
C ASN A 198 -9.35 1.90 10.78
N LEU A 199 -8.33 1.10 10.48
CA LEU A 199 -8.46 -0.13 9.68
C LEU A 199 -9.46 -1.15 10.25
N GLN A 200 -9.58 -1.25 11.59
CA GLN A 200 -10.55 -2.17 12.20
C GLN A 200 -11.99 -1.71 11.96
N ILE A 201 -12.23 -0.39 12.02
CA ILE A 201 -13.54 0.18 11.70
C ILE A 201 -13.84 -0.03 10.22
N LEU A 202 -12.89 0.26 9.31
CA LEU A 202 -13.06 0.02 7.87
C LEU A 202 -13.38 -1.46 7.55
N ASN A 203 -12.68 -2.40 8.18
CA ASN A 203 -12.97 -3.84 7.99
C ASN A 203 -14.35 -4.24 8.55
N GLY A 204 -14.76 -3.64 9.66
CA GLY A 204 -16.12 -3.83 10.21
C GLY A 204 -17.21 -3.32 9.26
N ILE A 205 -16.96 -2.17 8.62
CA ILE A 205 -17.86 -1.59 7.60
C ILE A 205 -17.95 -2.51 6.38
N LEU A 206 -16.81 -2.95 5.86
CA LEU A 206 -16.77 -3.89 4.72
C LEU A 206 -17.57 -5.17 5.02
N THR A 207 -17.30 -5.79 6.17
CA THR A 207 -18.00 -7.02 6.60
C THR A 207 -19.52 -6.82 6.70
N TYR A 208 -19.96 -5.67 7.22
CA TYR A 208 -21.38 -5.34 7.33
C TYR A 208 -22.05 -5.25 5.96
N TYR A 209 -21.45 -4.52 5.01
CA TYR A 209 -22.03 -4.35 3.68
C TYR A 209 -21.95 -5.62 2.81
N GLU A 210 -20.92 -6.45 2.98
CA GLU A 210 -20.86 -7.78 2.35
C GLU A 210 -22.00 -8.68 2.85
N TRP A 211 -22.29 -8.67 4.15
CA TRP A 211 -23.43 -9.40 4.71
C TRP A 211 -24.77 -8.86 4.18
N GLN A 212 -24.96 -7.54 4.13
CA GLN A 212 -26.17 -6.94 3.56
C GLN A 212 -26.36 -7.29 2.08
N ALA A 213 -25.28 -7.29 1.30
CA ALA A 213 -25.32 -7.70 -0.10
C ALA A 213 -25.73 -9.18 -0.25
N ALA A 214 -25.17 -10.06 0.57
CA ALA A 214 -25.53 -11.48 0.59
C ALA A 214 -26.99 -11.70 0.99
N GLU A 215 -27.48 -10.99 2.01
CA GLU A 215 -28.87 -11.03 2.44
C GLU A 215 -29.82 -10.54 1.33
N GLY A 216 -29.47 -9.43 0.67
CA GLY A 216 -30.22 -8.90 -0.47
C GLY A 216 -30.30 -9.90 -1.63
N ILE A 217 -29.19 -10.55 -1.98
CA ILE A 217 -29.16 -11.60 -3.01
C ILE A 217 -30.05 -12.79 -2.60
N ALA A 218 -30.01 -13.20 -1.34
CA ALA A 218 -30.86 -14.29 -0.85
C ALA A 218 -32.36 -13.96 -0.95
N LYS A 219 -32.74 -12.74 -0.56
CA LYS A 219 -34.12 -12.23 -0.69
C LYS A 219 -34.56 -12.21 -2.15
N LEU A 220 -33.74 -11.65 -3.05
CA LEU A 220 -34.05 -11.62 -4.49
C LEU A 220 -34.23 -13.03 -5.09
N LYS A 221 -33.41 -14.01 -4.70
CA LYS A 221 -33.56 -15.41 -5.13
C LYS A 221 -34.86 -16.03 -4.62
N GLN A 222 -35.24 -15.73 -3.37
CA GLN A 222 -36.49 -16.18 -2.80
C GLN A 222 -37.70 -15.56 -3.54
N ASP A 223 -37.66 -14.26 -3.79
CA ASP A 223 -38.74 -13.54 -4.49
C ASP A 223 -38.90 -14.01 -5.94
N ALA A 224 -37.80 -14.28 -6.64
CA ALA A 224 -37.81 -14.87 -7.98
C ALA A 224 -38.42 -16.29 -7.97
N SER A 225 -38.11 -17.09 -6.95
CA SER A 225 -38.68 -18.45 -6.77
C SER A 225 -40.19 -18.40 -6.46
N ILE A 226 -40.64 -17.41 -5.68
CA ILE A 226 -42.07 -17.20 -5.40
C ILE A 226 -42.79 -16.71 -6.65
N SER A 227 -42.19 -15.80 -7.40
CA SER A 227 -42.79 -15.21 -8.61
C SER A 227 -42.90 -16.21 -9.76
N SER A 228 -41.87 -17.03 -9.98
CA SER A 228 -41.92 -18.14 -10.96
C SER A 228 -43.02 -19.15 -10.63
N LYS A 229 -43.13 -19.57 -9.36
CA LYS A 229 -44.24 -20.45 -8.91
C LYS A 229 -45.61 -19.81 -9.18
N LYS A 230 -45.79 -18.51 -8.91
CA LYS A 230 -47.04 -17.80 -9.21
C LYS A 230 -47.34 -17.72 -10.71
N GLN A 231 -46.32 -17.71 -11.56
CA GLN A 231 -46.45 -17.64 -13.03
C GLN A 231 -46.82 -19.00 -13.62
N GLU A 232 -46.19 -20.09 -13.14
CA GLU A 232 -46.63 -21.47 -13.44
C GLU A 232 -48.09 -21.71 -13.00
N ILE A 233 -48.47 -21.17 -11.84
CA ILE A 233 -49.83 -21.28 -11.31
C ILE A 233 -50.86 -20.53 -12.17
N LYS A 234 -50.53 -19.36 -12.73
CA LYS A 234 -51.41 -18.62 -13.64
C LYS A 234 -51.56 -19.30 -15.01
N GLU A 235 -50.57 -20.09 -15.44
CA GLU A 235 -50.69 -20.91 -16.66
C GLU A 235 -51.49 -22.20 -16.43
N THR A 236 -51.57 -22.71 -15.19
CA THR A 236 -52.54 -23.74 -14.82
C THR A 236 -53.94 -23.13 -14.67
N ASP A 237 -54.65 -23.05 -15.79
CA ASP A 237 -56.08 -22.82 -15.86
C ASP A 237 -56.80 -23.71 -14.81
N CYS A 238 -57.30 -23.15 -13.69
CA CYS A 238 -57.87 -23.92 -12.57
C CYS A 238 -58.94 -24.91 -13.05
N LYS A 239 -59.60 -24.60 -14.17
CA LYS A 239 -60.58 -25.42 -14.87
C LYS A 239 -60.05 -26.77 -15.39
N LYS A 240 -58.73 -26.92 -15.56
CA LYS A 240 -58.08 -28.18 -16.00
C LYS A 240 -57.77 -29.13 -14.83
N ILE A 241 -57.95 -28.67 -13.58
CA ILE A 241 -57.72 -29.49 -12.39
C ILE A 241 -58.99 -30.31 -12.12
N ALA A 242 -59.04 -31.53 -12.65
CA ALA A 242 -60.19 -32.43 -12.51
C ALA A 242 -60.26 -33.16 -11.15
N ASN A 243 -59.19 -33.13 -10.35
CA ASN A 243 -59.12 -33.85 -9.08
C ASN A 243 -59.25 -32.88 -7.89
N GLN A 244 -60.28 -33.09 -7.05
CA GLN A 244 -60.57 -32.30 -5.85
C GLN A 244 -59.40 -32.24 -4.87
N GLU A 245 -58.66 -33.33 -4.68
CA GLU A 245 -57.50 -33.38 -3.75
C GLU A 245 -56.31 -32.56 -4.24
N LYS A 246 -56.22 -32.32 -5.55
CA LYS A 246 -55.18 -31.49 -6.18
C LYS A 246 -55.59 -30.02 -6.26
N CYS A 247 -56.83 -29.69 -5.89
CA CYS A 247 -57.39 -28.34 -5.89
C CYS A 247 -57.08 -27.59 -4.59
N LYS A 248 -55.84 -27.12 -4.45
CA LYS A 248 -55.34 -26.53 -3.19
C LYS A 248 -55.14 -25.02 -3.29
N LEU A 249 -55.30 -24.33 -2.15
CA LEU A 249 -55.00 -22.90 -2.00
C LEU A 249 -53.55 -22.54 -2.38
N GLU A 250 -52.62 -23.47 -2.19
CA GLU A 250 -51.20 -23.31 -2.56
C GLU A 250 -51.00 -23.13 -4.07
N VAL A 251 -51.93 -23.63 -4.90
CA VAL A 251 -51.94 -23.45 -6.36
C VAL A 251 -52.92 -22.37 -6.81
N GLY A 252 -53.35 -21.46 -5.92
CA GLY A 252 -54.21 -20.31 -6.29
C GLY A 252 -55.65 -20.65 -6.70
N CYS A 253 -56.03 -21.94 -6.65
CA CYS A 253 -57.36 -22.44 -6.97
C CYS A 253 -58.08 -22.89 -5.69
N LYS A 254 -59.40 -22.73 -5.65
CA LYS A 254 -60.27 -23.25 -4.60
C LYS A 254 -61.31 -24.17 -5.22
N TYR A 255 -61.55 -25.32 -4.59
CA TYR A 255 -62.65 -26.18 -4.99
C TYR A 255 -63.99 -25.54 -4.59
N ASN A 256 -64.88 -25.35 -5.57
CA ASN A 256 -66.23 -24.86 -5.34
C ASN A 256 -67.18 -26.06 -5.26
N GLU A 257 -67.64 -26.35 -4.04
CA GLU A 257 -68.59 -27.43 -3.74
C GLU A 257 -69.91 -27.32 -4.52
N THR A 258 -70.37 -26.09 -4.81
CA THR A 258 -71.62 -25.83 -5.53
C THR A 258 -71.51 -26.16 -7.02
N SER A 259 -70.39 -25.81 -7.65
CA SER A 259 -70.16 -26.08 -9.08
C SER A 259 -69.40 -27.39 -9.33
N LYS A 260 -69.01 -28.12 -8.27
CA LYS A 260 -68.15 -29.31 -8.32
C LYS A 260 -66.91 -29.14 -9.20
N ALA A 261 -66.27 -27.97 -9.12
CA ALA A 261 -65.15 -27.61 -9.99
C ALA A 261 -64.14 -26.73 -9.26
N CYS A 262 -62.88 -26.81 -9.69
CA CYS A 262 -61.84 -25.88 -9.26
C CYS A 262 -62.03 -24.53 -9.94
N VAL A 263 -62.13 -23.48 -9.13
CA VAL A 263 -62.22 -22.09 -9.58
C VAL A 263 -61.06 -21.30 -8.99
N GLU A 264 -60.71 -20.19 -9.62
CA GLU A 264 -59.72 -19.27 -9.07
C GLU A 264 -60.21 -18.72 -7.72
N ASP A 265 -59.33 -18.61 -6.73
CA ASP A 265 -59.70 -18.03 -5.44
C ASP A 265 -59.91 -16.51 -5.60
N PRO A 266 -61.11 -15.96 -5.29
CA PRO A 266 -61.37 -14.52 -5.36
C PRO A 266 -60.51 -13.68 -4.41
N LYS A 267 -59.76 -14.27 -3.48
CA LYS A 267 -58.73 -13.56 -2.70
C LYS A 267 -57.40 -13.34 -3.46
N SER A 268 -57.19 -13.98 -4.60
CA SER A 268 -55.97 -13.79 -5.42
C SER A 268 -55.97 -12.47 -6.21
N SER A 269 -57.12 -11.79 -6.28
CA SER A 269 -57.29 -10.48 -6.90
C SER A 269 -57.49 -9.36 -5.86
N ALA A 270 -56.61 -9.30 -4.85
CA ALA A 270 -56.30 -8.04 -4.19
C ALA A 270 -55.07 -7.39 -4.84
N VAL A 271 -55.17 -7.14 -6.16
CA VAL A 271 -54.41 -6.05 -6.78
C VAL A 271 -55.03 -4.77 -6.25
N LYS A 272 -54.48 -4.22 -5.16
CA LYS A 272 -54.56 -2.77 -4.95
C LYS A 272 -53.48 -2.14 -5.82
N THR A 273 -53.87 -1.81 -7.04
CA THR A 273 -53.30 -0.70 -7.79
C THR A 273 -53.31 0.52 -6.87
N ASN A 274 -52.15 1.15 -6.66
CA ASN A 274 -52.10 2.56 -6.32
C ASN A 274 -50.91 3.20 -7.04
N LYS A 275 -51.25 4.33 -7.67
CA LYS A 275 -50.41 5.32 -8.35
C LYS A 275 -49.21 5.77 -7.52
#